data_AF-A0A7Y6PI53-F1
#
_entry.id   AF-A0A7Y6PI53-F1
#
_cell.length_a   1.000
_cell.length_b   1.000
_cell.length_c   1.000
_cell.angle_alpha   90.00
_cell.angle_beta   90.00
_cell.angle_gamma   90.00
#
_symmetry.space_group_name_H-M   'P 1'
#
loop_
_entity.id
_entity.type
_entity.pdbx_description
1 polymer ?
#
loop_
_entity_poly.entity_id
_entity_poly.type
_entity_poly.pdbx_seq_one_letter_code
_entity_poly.pdbx_strand_id
1 'polypeptide(L)'
;KHADLENRLSEEHKLRKSAERKIKSLQEKLDYANQERFGDRRQKIQSKAKTSDSDRRKEKDDYDGTDDTLRTDSVGHVPSQELKEPSGKDRDLSNRPDGYKTMGVAGEATEHPSDLTKVPGRIIERRMVRVFSFRTFLTEECFEMVHYAEPGKKPKWSYFPSEGHPDVVTSFEGTRATPEFLQAIAYEVYVKNVTFGLLHQWLTDMGMTISKNTLRNWLKKGKTYLDELVCVLKSIALEK
;
A
#
# COMPACT_ATOMS: atom_id res chain seq x y z
N LYS A 1 -7.33 -56.84 26.41
CA LYS A 1 -6.92 -55.51 26.90
C LYS A 1 -5.72 -54.93 26.12
N HIS A 2 -4.68 -55.71 25.79
CA HIS A 2 -3.52 -55.21 25.03
C HIS A 2 -3.83 -54.85 23.56
N ALA A 3 -4.52 -55.75 22.84
CA ALA A 3 -4.87 -55.53 21.42
C ALA A 3 -5.79 -54.32 21.17
N ASP A 4 -6.64 -53.97 22.13
CA ASP A 4 -7.54 -52.82 22.03
C ASP A 4 -6.79 -51.47 22.19
N LEU A 5 -5.76 -51.47 23.04
CA LEU A 5 -4.86 -50.31 23.19
C LEU A 5 -3.97 -50.10 21.96
N GLU A 6 -3.48 -51.18 21.36
CA GLU A 6 -2.70 -51.12 20.11
C GLU A 6 -3.54 -50.59 18.94
N ASN A 7 -4.80 -51.03 18.83
CA ASN A 7 -5.71 -50.52 17.81
C ASN A 7 -5.98 -49.02 18.00
N ARG A 8 -6.24 -48.57 19.23
CA ARG A 8 -6.41 -47.13 19.54
C ARG A 8 -5.17 -46.30 19.21
N LEU A 9 -3.97 -46.79 19.54
CA LEU A 9 -2.72 -46.12 19.16
C LEU A 9 -2.53 -46.04 17.64
N SER A 10 -2.91 -47.10 16.93
CA SER A 10 -2.80 -47.13 15.46
C SER A 10 -3.74 -46.12 14.78
N GLU A 11 -4.96 -45.95 15.31
CA GLU A 11 -5.93 -44.97 14.82
C GLU A 11 -5.49 -43.54 15.14
N GLU A 12 -5.00 -43.28 16.36
CA GLU A 12 -4.41 -42.00 16.74
C GLU A 12 -3.22 -41.64 15.83
N HIS A 13 -2.36 -42.60 15.50
CA HIS A 13 -1.24 -42.38 14.57
C HIS A 13 -1.71 -42.04 13.15
N LYS A 14 -2.76 -42.68 12.65
CA LYS A 14 -3.35 -42.36 11.34
C LYS A 14 -3.95 -40.95 11.35
N LEU A 15 -4.67 -40.59 12.41
CA LEU A 15 -5.26 -39.26 12.58
C LEU A 15 -4.18 -38.18 12.64
N ARG A 16 -3.11 -38.39 13.42
CA ARG A 16 -1.99 -37.46 13.54
C ARG A 16 -1.29 -37.23 12.20
N LYS A 17 -1.03 -38.31 11.46
CA LYS A 17 -0.44 -38.24 10.11
C LYS A 17 -1.36 -37.52 9.11
N SER A 18 -2.68 -37.66 9.26
CA SER A 18 -3.65 -36.91 8.44
C SER A 18 -3.67 -35.42 8.78
N ALA A 19 -3.54 -35.07 10.06
CA ALA A 19 -3.48 -33.69 10.52
C ALA A 19 -2.19 -33.00 10.05
N GLU A 20 -1.04 -33.67 10.14
CA GLU A 20 0.24 -33.16 9.62
C GLU A 20 0.18 -32.86 8.11
N ARG A 21 -0.46 -33.73 7.32
CA ARG A 21 -0.68 -33.48 5.88
C ARG A 21 -1.55 -32.25 5.65
N LYS A 22 -2.62 -32.07 6.44
CA LYS A 22 -3.48 -30.89 6.36
C LYS A 22 -2.70 -29.61 6.72
N ILE A 23 -1.90 -29.64 7.77
CA ILE A 23 -1.05 -28.51 8.17
C ILE A 23 -0.10 -28.15 7.02
N LYS A 24 0.59 -29.14 6.44
CA LYS A 24 1.50 -28.90 5.32
C LYS A 24 0.79 -28.30 4.11
N SER A 25 -0.39 -28.79 3.75
CA SER A 25 -1.19 -28.25 2.66
C SER A 25 -1.67 -26.82 2.93
N LEU A 26 -2.04 -26.50 4.17
CA LEU A 26 -2.44 -25.15 4.55
C LEU A 26 -1.25 -24.19 4.53
N GLN A 27 -0.07 -24.66 4.96
CA GLN A 27 1.16 -23.89 4.97
C GLN A 27 1.60 -23.54 3.53
N GLU A 28 1.51 -24.49 2.61
CA GLU A 28 1.78 -24.26 1.18
C GLU A 28 0.81 -23.25 0.55
N LYS A 29 -0.49 -23.32 0.89
CA LYS A 29 -1.47 -22.30 0.46
C LYS A 29 -1.15 -20.92 1.01
N LEU A 30 -0.67 -20.86 2.26
CA LEU A 30 -0.30 -19.61 2.92
C LEU A 30 0.96 -19.00 2.28
N ASP A 31 1.96 -19.83 1.98
CA ASP A 31 3.17 -19.40 1.28
C ASP A 31 2.86 -18.89 -0.13
N TYR A 32 1.99 -19.58 -0.87
CA TYR A 32 1.51 -19.13 -2.18
C TYR A 32 0.75 -17.79 -2.10
N ALA A 33 -0.14 -17.64 -1.13
CA ALA A 33 -0.87 -16.38 -0.92
C ALA A 33 0.07 -15.23 -0.51
N ASN A 34 1.09 -15.51 0.29
CA ASN A 34 2.10 -14.54 0.70
C ASN A 34 2.99 -14.12 -0.47
N GLN A 35 3.39 -15.05 -1.33
CA GLN A 35 4.18 -14.76 -2.53
C GLN A 35 3.42 -13.82 -3.50
N GLU A 36 2.13 -14.04 -3.69
CA GLU A 36 1.27 -13.17 -4.52
C GLU A 36 1.01 -11.80 -3.89
N ARG A 37 0.93 -11.71 -2.55
CA ARG A 37 0.71 -10.44 -1.83
C ARG A 37 1.96 -9.57 -1.73
N PHE A 38 3.10 -10.16 -1.37
CA PHE A 38 4.30 -9.41 -0.99
C PHE A 38 5.46 -9.54 -1.98
N GLY A 39 5.33 -10.39 -3.01
CA GLY A 39 6.45 -10.75 -3.89
C GLY A 39 7.54 -11.53 -3.14
N ASP A 40 8.52 -12.05 -3.89
CA ASP A 40 9.63 -12.81 -3.32
C ASP A 40 10.59 -11.85 -2.59
N ARG A 41 10.31 -11.56 -1.31
CA ARG A 41 11.08 -10.63 -0.47
C ARG A 41 12.40 -11.25 0.00
N ARG A 42 13.11 -11.95 -0.89
CA ARG A 42 14.46 -12.46 -0.66
C ARG A 42 15.46 -11.49 -1.29
N GLN A 43 15.71 -10.37 -0.60
CA GLN A 43 17.03 -9.77 -0.74
C GLN A 43 18.03 -10.78 -0.16
N LYS A 44 18.74 -11.45 -1.07
CA LYS A 44 19.79 -12.42 -0.76
C LYS A 44 20.97 -11.64 -0.16
N ILE A 45 20.89 -11.33 1.13
CA ILE A 45 22.04 -10.82 1.87
C ILE A 45 23.05 -11.96 1.88
N GLN A 46 24.14 -11.80 1.15
CA GLN A 46 25.26 -12.71 1.23
C GLN A 46 25.84 -12.64 2.64
N SER A 47 25.62 -13.67 3.44
CA SER A 47 26.29 -13.84 4.73
C SER A 47 27.74 -14.21 4.48
N LYS A 48 28.63 -13.21 4.46
CA LYS A 48 30.07 -13.47 4.68
C LYS A 48 30.29 -13.79 6.16
N ALA A 49 31.00 -14.88 6.41
CA ALA A 49 31.30 -15.38 7.74
C ALA A 49 32.33 -14.48 8.47
N LYS A 50 31.97 -14.18 9.73
CA LYS A 50 32.76 -13.86 10.93
C LYS A 50 34.03 -13.01 10.77
N THR A 51 33.91 -11.76 11.20
CA THR A 51 34.92 -11.08 12.01
C THR A 51 34.25 -10.75 13.35
N SER A 52 34.91 -11.08 14.46
CA SER A 52 34.47 -10.70 15.80
C SER A 52 34.49 -9.19 15.91
N ASP A 53 33.34 -8.54 15.96
CA ASP A 53 33.22 -7.21 16.53
C ASP A 53 31.77 -6.96 16.92
N SER A 54 31.63 -6.45 18.15
CA SER A 54 30.45 -5.96 18.85
C SER A 54 29.12 -6.04 18.07
N ASP A 55 28.27 -6.97 18.49
CA ASP A 55 26.94 -7.19 17.92
C ASP A 55 26.03 -6.00 18.29
N ARG A 56 25.85 -5.06 17.36
CA ARG A 56 24.88 -3.93 17.40
C ARG A 56 23.43 -4.33 17.70
N ARG A 57 23.14 -5.63 17.84
CA ARG A 57 21.83 -6.17 18.20
C ARG A 57 21.59 -6.22 19.71
N LYS A 58 22.63 -6.26 20.55
CA LYS A 58 22.45 -6.26 22.00
C LYS A 58 21.97 -4.91 22.55
N GLU A 59 22.29 -3.82 21.87
CA GLU A 59 21.92 -2.47 22.28
C GLU A 59 20.43 -2.16 22.03
N LYS A 60 19.72 -2.98 21.24
CA LYS A 60 18.34 -2.68 20.83
C LYS A 60 17.28 -2.98 21.88
N ASP A 61 17.54 -3.94 22.77
CA ASP A 61 16.57 -4.40 23.77
C ASP A 61 16.80 -3.74 25.14
N ASP A 62 17.97 -3.11 25.36
CA ASP A 62 18.38 -2.49 26.63
C ASP A 62 18.50 -0.94 26.55
N TYR A 63 18.14 -0.31 25.41
CA TYR A 63 18.24 1.14 25.24
C TYR A 63 16.99 1.85 25.77
N ASP A 64 17.11 2.41 26.97
CA ASP A 64 16.04 3.08 27.71
C ASP A 64 15.98 4.61 27.48
N GLY A 65 16.83 5.14 26.60
CA GLY A 65 16.85 6.55 26.22
C GLY A 65 17.70 7.46 27.12
N THR A 66 18.52 6.92 28.02
CA THR A 66 19.46 7.70 28.83
C THR A 66 20.86 7.77 28.16
N ASP A 67 21.49 8.95 28.23
CA ASP A 67 22.73 9.34 27.51
C ASP A 67 23.99 8.51 27.86
N ASP A 68 23.91 7.66 28.90
CA ASP A 68 25.02 6.84 29.43
C ASP A 68 25.32 5.55 28.62
N THR A 69 24.56 5.26 27.57
CA THR A 69 24.83 4.10 26.69
C THR A 69 25.89 4.40 25.63
N LEU A 70 26.29 5.66 25.49
CA LEU A 70 27.41 6.05 24.65
C LEU A 70 28.73 5.83 25.40
N ARG A 71 29.45 4.79 25.01
CA ARG A 71 30.85 4.56 25.41
C ARG A 71 31.74 5.74 25.00
N THR A 72 32.13 6.56 25.98
CA THR A 72 33.02 7.74 25.85
C THR A 72 34.47 7.41 26.23
N ASP A 73 34.91 6.19 25.97
CA ASP A 73 36.20 5.57 26.31
C ASP A 73 37.46 6.35 25.85
N SER A 74 37.29 7.49 25.18
CA SER A 74 38.37 8.32 24.66
C SER A 74 38.88 9.41 25.61
N VAL A 75 38.33 9.56 26.83
CA VAL A 75 38.79 10.60 27.77
C VAL A 75 39.12 10.01 29.14
N GLY A 76 40.37 10.24 29.57
CA GLY A 76 41.01 9.60 30.71
C GLY A 76 40.49 9.96 32.11
N HIS A 77 40.82 9.06 33.02
CA HIS A 77 40.36 8.86 34.40
C HIS A 77 40.87 9.92 35.42
N VAL A 78 40.02 10.32 36.38
CA VAL A 78 40.43 10.88 37.71
C VAL A 78 39.48 10.33 38.80
N PRO A 79 39.93 9.94 40.01
CA PRO A 79 39.15 9.07 40.90
C PRO A 79 38.30 9.77 41.99
N SER A 80 37.08 9.24 42.12
CA SER A 80 36.25 8.90 43.31
C SER A 80 36.03 9.87 44.48
N GLN A 81 34.76 10.21 44.73
CA GLN A 81 34.24 10.56 46.06
C GLN A 81 32.91 9.83 46.32
N GLU A 82 32.86 9.06 47.42
CA GLU A 82 31.74 8.23 47.87
C GLU A 82 30.53 9.08 48.32
N LEU A 83 29.31 8.82 47.80
CA LEU A 83 28.05 9.24 48.43
C LEU A 83 26.86 8.29 48.12
N LYS A 84 26.47 7.55 49.17
CA LYS A 84 25.13 7.03 49.59
C LYS A 84 24.11 6.45 48.59
N GLU A 85 23.55 5.30 48.99
CA GLU A 85 22.41 4.60 48.35
C GLU A 85 21.15 5.47 48.21
N PRO A 86 20.48 5.51 47.04
CA PRO A 86 19.16 6.12 46.90
C PRO A 86 18.06 5.14 47.38
N SER A 87 17.36 5.54 48.44
CA SER A 87 16.16 4.88 48.97
C SER A 87 14.88 5.37 48.26
N GLY A 88 14.11 4.44 47.69
CA GLY A 88 12.75 4.67 47.17
C GLY A 88 12.60 4.33 45.68
N LYS A 89 12.21 3.09 45.36
CA LYS A 89 11.86 2.71 43.98
C LYS A 89 10.41 3.12 43.68
N ASP A 90 10.25 4.31 43.11
CA ASP A 90 9.02 4.66 42.42
C ASP A 90 8.80 3.74 41.21
N ARG A 91 7.55 3.33 40.99
CA ARG A 91 7.18 2.50 39.84
C ARG A 91 7.31 3.32 38.57
N ASP A 92 8.12 2.79 37.66
CA ASP A 92 8.44 3.43 36.40
C ASP A 92 7.22 3.51 35.46
N LEU A 93 6.76 4.74 35.20
CA LEU A 93 5.67 5.07 34.27
C LEU A 93 6.19 5.35 32.86
N SER A 94 7.48 5.14 32.57
CA SER A 94 8.11 5.33 31.26
C SER A 94 7.39 4.62 30.09
N ASN A 95 6.69 3.51 30.36
CA ASN A 95 5.90 2.79 29.35
C ASN A 95 4.51 3.39 29.06
N ARG A 96 4.13 4.50 29.72
CA ARG A 96 2.88 5.21 29.47
C ARG A 96 3.15 6.41 28.53
N PRO A 97 2.55 6.46 27.33
CA PRO A 97 2.67 7.63 26.48
C PRO A 97 1.94 8.82 27.11
N ASP A 98 2.56 10.01 27.05
CA ASP A 98 2.03 11.26 27.62
C ASP A 98 0.70 11.73 26.98
N GLY A 99 0.32 11.18 25.83
CA GLY A 99 -0.95 11.50 25.16
C GLY A 99 -1.29 10.53 24.03
N TYR A 100 -2.52 10.64 23.53
CA TYR A 100 -3.02 9.85 22.39
C TYR A 100 -2.91 10.63 21.08
N LYS A 101 -2.67 9.90 19.97
CA LYS A 101 -2.65 10.48 18.62
C LYS A 101 -4.03 11.03 18.25
N THR A 102 -4.11 12.32 17.91
CA THR A 102 -5.35 12.97 17.47
C THR A 102 -5.73 12.61 16.04
N MET A 103 -7.03 12.64 15.71
CA MET A 103 -7.51 12.35 14.36
C MET A 103 -6.93 13.31 13.32
N GLY A 104 -6.53 12.72 12.19
CA GLY A 104 -6.00 13.40 11.02
C GLY A 104 -6.14 12.49 9.81
N VAL A 105 -6.83 12.93 8.76
CA VAL A 105 -6.53 12.42 7.42
C VAL A 105 -5.16 13.00 7.07
N ALA A 106 -4.26 12.20 6.52
CA ALA A 106 -3.04 12.76 5.96
C ALA A 106 -3.47 13.64 4.77
N GLY A 107 -3.48 14.95 4.98
CA GLY A 107 -4.01 15.88 4.01
C GLY A 107 -4.30 17.23 4.63
N GLU A 108 -4.06 18.25 3.83
CA GLU A 108 -4.40 19.61 4.14
C GLU A 108 -5.92 19.74 4.17
N ALA A 109 -6.42 20.32 5.26
CA ALA A 109 -7.83 20.65 5.35
C ALA A 109 -8.13 21.72 4.32
N THR A 110 -9.11 21.51 3.44
CA THR A 110 -9.55 22.57 2.54
C THR A 110 -10.15 23.69 3.40
N GLU A 111 -9.41 24.80 3.54
CA GLU A 111 -9.84 25.92 4.36
C GLU A 111 -10.79 26.84 3.58
N HIS A 112 -11.92 27.19 4.20
CA HIS A 112 -12.96 27.99 3.58
C HIS A 112 -13.17 29.29 4.37
N PRO A 113 -12.52 30.41 3.97
CA PRO A 113 -12.59 31.67 4.71
C PRO A 113 -13.96 32.35 4.56
N SER A 114 -14.43 33.01 5.62
CA SER A 114 -15.69 33.76 5.60
C SER A 114 -15.53 35.16 4.98
N ASP A 115 -16.48 35.53 4.12
CA ASP A 115 -16.58 36.87 3.52
C ASP A 115 -17.21 37.86 4.52
N LEU A 116 -16.42 38.83 4.98
CA LEU A 116 -16.81 39.77 6.04
C LEU A 116 -17.75 40.88 5.54
N THR A 117 -17.79 41.15 4.24
CA THR A 117 -18.66 42.20 3.66
C THR A 117 -20.14 41.81 3.66
N LYS A 118 -20.40 40.50 3.76
CA LYS A 118 -21.74 39.90 3.80
C LYS A 118 -22.27 39.70 5.22
N VAL A 119 -21.53 40.15 6.25
CA VAL A 119 -21.93 39.96 7.65
C VAL A 119 -22.95 41.03 8.05
N PRO A 120 -24.19 40.67 8.41
CA PRO A 120 -25.18 41.63 8.89
C PRO A 120 -24.85 42.02 10.34
N GLY A 121 -24.16 43.15 10.53
CA GLY A 121 -23.87 43.71 11.87
C GLY A 121 -22.38 43.76 12.21
N ARG A 122 -22.07 43.75 13.52
CA ARG A 122 -20.69 43.89 14.03
C ARG A 122 -20.08 42.54 14.38
N ILE A 123 -18.80 42.35 14.07
CA ILE A 123 -18.04 41.10 14.28
C ILE A 123 -17.47 41.05 15.71
N ILE A 124 -17.56 39.90 16.39
CA ILE A 124 -17.09 39.68 17.78
C ILE A 124 -15.84 38.78 17.86
N GLU A 125 -15.86 37.56 17.28
CA GLU A 125 -14.73 36.59 17.30
C GLU A 125 -14.66 35.74 16.02
N ARG A 126 -13.50 35.15 15.69
CA ARG A 126 -13.28 34.22 14.57
C ARG A 126 -12.64 32.92 15.05
N ARG A 127 -13.13 31.78 14.54
CA ARG A 127 -12.58 30.44 14.82
C ARG A 127 -12.50 29.62 13.54
N MET A 128 -11.36 28.95 13.32
CA MET A 128 -11.22 27.94 12.27
C MET A 128 -11.71 26.58 12.76
N VAL A 129 -12.43 25.90 11.89
CA VAL A 129 -12.91 24.53 12.12
C VAL A 129 -12.23 23.64 11.08
N ARG A 130 -11.49 22.60 11.51
CA ARG A 130 -10.76 21.68 10.62
C ARG A 130 -11.73 20.72 9.91
N VAL A 131 -11.52 20.53 8.61
CA VAL A 131 -12.34 19.67 7.73
C VAL A 131 -11.42 18.97 6.71
N PHE A 132 -11.42 17.63 6.59
CA PHE A 132 -10.47 16.86 5.73
C PHE A 132 -11.04 16.53 4.33
N SER A 133 -10.19 16.51 3.26
CA SER A 133 -10.60 16.07 1.91
C SER A 133 -9.54 15.19 1.20
N PHE A 134 -9.97 14.15 0.47
CA PHE A 134 -9.13 13.23 -0.31
C PHE A 134 -9.55 13.32 -1.78
N ARG A 135 -8.62 13.58 -2.70
CA ARG A 135 -8.92 13.78 -4.13
C ARG A 135 -7.92 13.11 -5.05
N THR A 136 -8.05 11.80 -5.15
CA THR A 136 -7.80 11.04 -6.37
C THR A 136 -8.96 10.06 -6.41
N PHE A 137 -9.85 10.21 -7.37
CA PHE A 137 -11.04 9.38 -7.48
C PHE A 137 -11.07 8.77 -8.87
N LEU A 138 -11.34 7.48 -8.92
CA LEU A 138 -11.59 6.82 -10.17
C LEU A 138 -12.99 7.23 -10.65
N THR A 139 -13.10 7.78 -11.85
CA THR A 139 -14.38 8.08 -12.50
C THR A 139 -14.76 6.96 -13.45
N GLU A 140 -15.98 6.46 -13.31
CA GLU A 140 -16.59 5.60 -14.33
C GLU A 140 -17.43 6.49 -15.26
N GLU A 141 -16.99 6.62 -16.51
CA GLU A 141 -17.71 7.35 -17.55
C GLU A 141 -18.53 6.36 -18.41
N CYS A 142 -19.86 6.54 -18.43
CA CYS A 142 -20.78 5.71 -19.20
C CYS A 142 -21.31 6.48 -20.41
N PHE A 143 -21.13 5.93 -21.60
CA PHE A 143 -21.57 6.53 -22.85
C PHE A 143 -22.79 5.80 -23.41
N GLU A 144 -23.84 6.53 -23.77
CA GLU A 144 -25.03 5.97 -24.42
C GLU A 144 -24.79 5.81 -25.92
N MET A 145 -24.66 4.57 -26.38
CA MET A 145 -24.54 4.30 -27.80
C MET A 145 -25.93 4.13 -28.42
N VAL A 146 -26.19 4.82 -29.53
CA VAL A 146 -27.42 4.71 -30.31
C VAL A 146 -27.19 3.75 -31.48
N HIS A 147 -28.07 2.76 -31.61
CA HIS A 147 -28.11 1.86 -32.76
C HIS A 147 -29.02 2.47 -33.83
N TYR A 148 -28.45 2.99 -34.91
CA TYR A 148 -29.21 3.66 -35.96
C TYR A 148 -28.93 3.03 -37.32
N ALA A 149 -29.90 3.15 -38.23
CA ALA A 149 -29.78 2.74 -39.62
C ALA A 149 -30.15 3.91 -40.52
N GLU A 150 -29.20 4.36 -41.34
CA GLU A 150 -29.51 5.27 -42.44
C GLU A 150 -30.21 4.49 -43.56
N PRO A 151 -31.18 5.09 -44.27
CA PRO A 151 -31.88 4.42 -45.35
C PRO A 151 -30.88 3.93 -46.42
N GLY A 152 -30.79 2.61 -46.58
CA GLY A 152 -29.89 1.94 -47.53
C GLY A 152 -28.53 1.49 -46.98
N LYS A 153 -28.20 1.76 -45.71
CA LYS A 153 -26.95 1.29 -45.07
C LYS A 153 -27.22 0.28 -43.95
N LYS A 154 -26.19 -0.52 -43.62
CA LYS A 154 -26.24 -1.43 -42.47
C LYS A 154 -26.29 -0.63 -41.17
N PRO A 155 -27.04 -1.09 -40.16
CA PRO A 155 -27.12 -0.39 -38.90
C PRO A 155 -25.76 -0.32 -38.19
N LYS A 156 -25.50 0.78 -37.49
CA LYS A 156 -24.23 1.07 -36.81
C LYS A 156 -24.52 1.61 -35.40
N TRP A 157 -23.62 1.28 -34.46
CA TRP A 157 -23.56 1.91 -33.15
C TRP A 157 -22.73 3.19 -33.21
N SER A 158 -23.27 4.32 -32.75
CA SER A 158 -22.47 5.54 -32.53
C SER A 158 -22.91 6.28 -31.28
N TYR A 159 -21.99 7.06 -30.74
CA TYR A 159 -22.24 8.01 -29.68
C TYR A 159 -22.58 9.37 -30.30
N PHE A 160 -23.58 10.06 -29.73
CA PHE A 160 -23.95 11.42 -30.11
C PHE A 160 -23.90 12.28 -28.83
N PRO A 161 -22.95 13.22 -28.71
CA PRO A 161 -22.80 14.03 -27.50
C PRO A 161 -23.94 15.02 -27.34
N SER A 162 -24.43 15.17 -26.11
CA SER A 162 -25.30 16.27 -25.67
C SER A 162 -24.46 17.46 -25.17
N GLU A 163 -25.06 18.66 -25.08
CA GLU A 163 -24.36 19.87 -24.63
C GLU A 163 -23.67 19.67 -23.27
N GLY A 164 -22.36 19.94 -23.21
CA GLY A 164 -21.55 19.81 -21.99
C GLY A 164 -20.95 18.42 -21.73
N HIS A 165 -21.11 17.46 -22.64
CA HIS A 165 -20.53 16.12 -22.55
C HIS A 165 -19.28 15.97 -23.45
N PRO A 166 -18.38 15.03 -23.13
CA PRO A 166 -17.19 14.79 -23.95
C PRO A 166 -17.56 14.31 -25.35
N ASP A 167 -17.00 14.95 -26.38
CA ASP A 167 -17.32 14.69 -27.79
C ASP A 167 -16.90 13.28 -28.27
N VAL A 168 -15.92 12.66 -27.61
CA VAL A 168 -15.30 11.40 -28.05
C VAL A 168 -15.28 10.38 -26.93
N VAL A 169 -15.75 9.15 -27.23
CA VAL A 169 -15.58 7.98 -26.37
C VAL A 169 -14.10 7.55 -26.42
N THR A 170 -13.33 7.88 -25.38
CA THR A 170 -11.89 7.60 -25.29
C THR A 170 -11.60 6.21 -24.72
N SER A 171 -12.26 5.15 -25.21
CA SER A 171 -11.94 3.78 -24.78
C SER A 171 -10.78 3.19 -25.58
N PHE A 172 -9.84 2.53 -24.92
CA PHE A 172 -8.79 1.78 -25.61
C PHE A 172 -9.35 0.50 -26.24
N GLU A 173 -8.83 0.12 -27.41
CA GLU A 173 -9.41 -0.95 -28.22
C GLU A 173 -9.54 -2.28 -27.45
N GLY A 174 -10.77 -2.78 -27.36
CA GLY A 174 -11.09 -4.02 -26.66
C GLY A 174 -10.86 -3.96 -25.15
N THR A 175 -10.89 -2.77 -24.52
CA THR A 175 -10.99 -2.60 -23.07
C THR A 175 -12.08 -1.58 -22.73
N ARG A 176 -12.43 -1.50 -21.44
CA ARG A 176 -13.31 -0.45 -20.89
C ARG A 176 -12.50 0.67 -20.23
N ALA A 177 -11.19 0.70 -20.46
CA ALA A 177 -10.28 1.63 -19.81
C ALA A 177 -9.86 2.69 -20.81
N THR A 178 -9.77 3.93 -20.36
CA THR A 178 -9.20 5.01 -21.17
C THR A 178 -7.70 4.74 -21.40
N PRO A 179 -7.12 5.22 -22.51
CA PRO A 179 -5.68 5.10 -22.74
C PRO A 179 -4.88 5.70 -21.58
N GLU A 180 -5.34 6.83 -21.03
CA GLU A 180 -4.75 7.48 -19.86
C GLU A 180 -4.79 6.57 -18.63
N PHE A 181 -5.93 5.93 -18.37
CA PHE A 181 -6.05 5.03 -17.23
C PHE A 181 -5.19 3.77 -17.40
N LEU A 182 -5.18 3.17 -18.60
CA LEU A 182 -4.30 2.04 -18.90
C LEU A 182 -2.82 2.39 -18.74
N GLN A 183 -2.43 3.59 -19.20
CA GLN A 183 -1.09 4.11 -19.01
C GLN A 183 -0.78 4.27 -17.52
N ALA A 184 -1.69 4.86 -16.74
CA ALA A 184 -1.49 5.07 -15.31
C ALA A 184 -1.23 3.74 -14.58
N ILE A 185 -2.08 2.73 -14.77
CA ILE A 185 -1.90 1.43 -14.11
C ILE A 185 -0.67 0.66 -14.63
N ALA A 186 -0.35 0.77 -15.92
CA ALA A 186 0.85 0.16 -16.50
C ALA A 186 2.12 0.82 -15.95
N TYR A 187 2.09 2.13 -15.78
CA TYR A 187 3.18 2.88 -15.16
C TYR A 187 3.41 2.43 -13.71
N GLU A 188 2.35 2.26 -12.91
CA GLU A 188 2.47 1.76 -11.53
C GLU A 188 3.18 0.40 -11.46
N VAL A 189 2.90 -0.52 -12.39
CA VAL A 189 3.47 -1.87 -12.34
C VAL A 189 4.83 -1.97 -13.03
N TYR A 190 4.96 -1.47 -14.26
CA TYR A 190 6.16 -1.67 -15.07
C TYR A 190 7.24 -0.63 -14.81
N VAL A 191 6.86 0.56 -14.34
CA VAL A 191 7.81 1.64 -14.05
C VAL A 191 8.04 1.77 -12.54
N LYS A 192 6.98 1.83 -11.73
CA LYS A 192 7.08 1.93 -10.26
C LYS A 192 7.23 0.58 -9.55
N ASN A 193 7.21 -0.54 -10.27
CA ASN A 193 7.40 -1.90 -9.74
C ASN A 193 6.44 -2.26 -8.60
N VAL A 194 5.23 -1.67 -8.57
CA VAL A 194 4.21 -2.03 -7.61
C VAL A 194 3.79 -3.47 -7.88
N THR A 195 3.75 -4.30 -6.82
CA THR A 195 3.33 -5.69 -6.99
C THR A 195 1.91 -5.73 -7.51
N PHE A 196 1.61 -6.73 -8.34
CA PHE A 196 0.27 -6.90 -8.87
C PHE A 196 -0.79 -6.95 -7.77
N GLY A 197 -0.49 -7.59 -6.63
CA GLY A 197 -1.36 -7.63 -5.47
C GLY A 197 -1.62 -6.26 -4.85
N LEU A 198 -0.61 -5.40 -4.76
CA LEU A 198 -0.75 -4.02 -4.24
C LEU A 198 -1.50 -3.12 -5.21
N LEU A 199 -1.25 -3.21 -6.52
CA LEU A 199 -2.03 -2.47 -7.51
C LEU A 199 -3.50 -2.88 -7.46
N HIS A 200 -3.75 -4.20 -7.42
CA HIS A 200 -5.11 -4.73 -7.34
C HIS A 200 -5.82 -4.26 -6.07
N GLN A 201 -5.13 -4.27 -4.93
CA GLN A 201 -5.65 -3.72 -3.68
C GLN A 201 -5.89 -2.21 -3.77
N TRP A 202 -4.95 -1.45 -4.32
CA TRP A 202 -5.08 0.01 -4.45
C TRP A 202 -6.26 0.41 -5.34
N LEU A 203 -6.46 -0.27 -6.47
CA LEU A 203 -7.65 -0.07 -7.30
C LEU A 203 -8.93 -0.45 -6.55
N THR A 204 -8.87 -1.52 -5.75
CA THR A 204 -9.99 -1.93 -4.88
C THR A 204 -10.28 -0.87 -3.81
N ASP A 205 -9.24 -0.27 -3.21
CA ASP A 205 -9.34 0.81 -2.21
C ASP A 205 -9.91 2.09 -2.82
N MET A 206 -9.70 2.30 -4.13
CA MET A 206 -10.33 3.37 -4.93
C MET A 206 -11.76 3.03 -5.40
N GLY A 207 -12.30 1.86 -5.05
CA GLY A 207 -13.69 1.46 -5.35
C GLY A 207 -13.88 0.67 -6.65
N MET A 208 -12.80 0.27 -7.31
CA MET A 208 -12.87 -0.44 -8.59
C MET A 208 -13.00 -1.97 -8.40
N THR A 209 -14.00 -2.59 -9.00
CA THR A 209 -14.11 -4.06 -9.05
C THR A 209 -13.54 -4.61 -10.35
N ILE A 210 -12.34 -5.18 -10.29
CA ILE A 210 -11.69 -5.79 -11.45
C ILE A 210 -11.21 -7.21 -11.16
N SER A 211 -11.48 -8.13 -12.08
CA SER A 211 -10.93 -9.49 -11.98
C SER A 211 -9.41 -9.47 -12.20
N LYS A 212 -8.68 -10.36 -11.52
CA LYS A 212 -7.23 -10.46 -11.71
C LYS A 212 -6.84 -10.69 -13.17
N ASN A 213 -7.62 -11.49 -13.90
CA ASN A 213 -7.38 -11.77 -15.32
C ASN A 213 -7.61 -10.54 -16.19
N THR A 214 -8.67 -9.78 -15.93
CA THR A 214 -8.95 -8.52 -16.63
C THR A 214 -7.83 -7.51 -16.40
N LEU A 215 -7.38 -7.34 -15.15
CA LEU A 215 -6.29 -6.42 -14.82
C LEU A 215 -4.97 -6.85 -15.48
N ARG A 216 -4.66 -8.15 -15.50
CA ARG A 216 -3.48 -8.66 -16.22
C ARG A 216 -3.54 -8.39 -17.72
N ASN A 217 -4.71 -8.55 -18.35
CA ASN A 217 -4.90 -8.25 -19.77
C ASN A 217 -4.74 -6.76 -20.05
N TRP A 218 -5.27 -5.91 -19.18
CA TRP A 218 -5.12 -4.47 -19.27
C TRP A 218 -3.67 -4.03 -19.10
N LEU A 219 -2.93 -4.62 -18.16
CA LEU A 219 -1.50 -4.35 -17.98
C LEU A 219 -0.69 -4.76 -19.22
N LYS A 220 -0.99 -5.90 -19.85
CA LYS A 220 -0.32 -6.30 -21.09
C LYS A 220 -0.53 -5.27 -22.22
N LYS A 221 -1.77 -4.79 -22.40
CA LYS A 221 -2.11 -3.75 -23.39
C LYS A 221 -1.51 -2.40 -23.02
N GLY A 222 -1.54 -2.04 -21.74
CA GLY A 222 -0.94 -0.81 -21.24
C GLY A 222 0.57 -0.81 -21.40
N LYS A 223 1.25 -1.96 -21.29
CA LYS A 223 2.68 -2.10 -21.57
C LYS A 223 3.01 -1.78 -23.02
N THR A 224 2.31 -2.41 -23.96
CA THR A 224 2.57 -2.17 -25.40
C THR A 224 2.33 -0.70 -25.75
N TYR A 225 1.25 -0.12 -25.22
CA TYR A 225 0.97 1.30 -25.40
C TYR A 225 2.05 2.20 -24.80
N LEU A 226 2.54 1.86 -23.61
CA LEU A 226 3.63 2.59 -22.95
C LEU A 226 4.94 2.48 -23.74
N ASP A 227 5.29 1.30 -24.25
CA ASP A 227 6.51 1.09 -25.06
C ASP A 227 6.47 1.92 -26.35
N GLU A 228 5.33 1.97 -27.04
CA GLU A 228 5.11 2.82 -28.22
C GLU A 228 5.24 4.30 -27.89
N LEU A 229 4.56 4.73 -26.81
CA LEU A 229 4.60 6.11 -26.35
C LEU A 229 6.03 6.53 -25.99
N VAL A 230 6.82 5.65 -25.37
CA VAL A 230 8.24 5.90 -25.07
C VAL A 230 9.07 6.04 -26.36
N CYS A 231 8.82 5.23 -27.38
CA CYS A 231 9.51 5.36 -28.67
C CYS A 231 9.22 6.71 -29.33
N VAL A 232 7.96 7.14 -29.35
CA VAL A 232 7.53 8.44 -29.91
C VAL A 232 8.11 9.60 -29.09
N LEU A 233 8.10 9.51 -27.76
CA LEU A 233 8.69 10.54 -26.92
C LEU A 233 10.21 10.62 -27.12
N LYS A 234 10.90 9.50 -27.33
CA LYS A 234 12.34 9.49 -27.61
C LYS A 234 12.66 10.13 -28.95
N SER A 235 11.88 9.87 -30.01
CA SER A 235 12.10 10.52 -31.29
C SER A 235 11.91 12.03 -31.18
N ILE A 236 10.81 12.48 -30.55
CA ILE A 236 10.55 13.92 -30.34
C ILE A 236 11.64 14.57 -29.48
N ALA A 237 12.13 13.89 -28.44
CA ALA A 237 13.14 14.43 -27.55
C ALA A 237 14.55 14.48 -28.16
N LEU A 238 14.87 13.54 -29.07
CA LEU A 238 16.16 13.46 -29.76
C LEU A 238 16.17 14.24 -31.09
N GLU A 239 15.03 14.71 -31.58
CA GLU A 239 14.89 15.62 -32.73
C GLU A 239 15.29 17.08 -32.40
N LYS A 240 16.29 17.27 -31.52
CA LYS A 240 16.93 18.57 -31.25
C LYS A 240 18.36 18.62 -31.76
#